data_AF-A0A6I7PIR2-F1
#
_entry.id   AF-A0A6I7PIR2-F1
#
_cell.length_a   1.000
_cell.length_b   1.000
_cell.length_c   1.000
_cell.angle_alpha   90.00
_cell.angle_beta   90.00
_cell.angle_gamma   90.00
#
_symmetry.space_group_name_H-M   'P 1'
#
loop_
_entity.id
_entity.type
_entity.pdbx_description
1 polymer ?
#
loop_
_entity_poly.entity_id
_entity_poly.type
_entity_poly.pdbx_seq_one_letter_code
_entity_poly.pdbx_strand_id
1 'polypeptide(L)'
;MKATAGQIALTALNVLLTLGLALALFSVLRGADRAATAAPDAVVEQPPPSAERDPDVEPRLPPQEQSQRLVMDLLDRSDLIPFDGILGGTMGFYTPDNVFVLSNRWVYARFEDGHIGGEMLLEYRIDGVGGIDWTVLYAELH
;
A
#
# COMPACT_ATOMS: atom_id res chain seq x y z
N MET A 1 10.87 41.20 -31.60
CA MET A 1 10.77 41.76 -30.23
C MET A 1 12.14 41.61 -29.58
N LYS A 2 12.83 42.72 -29.29
CA LYS A 2 14.17 42.70 -28.67
C LYS A 2 14.00 42.67 -27.15
N ALA A 3 14.38 41.56 -26.51
CA ALA A 3 14.54 41.55 -25.06
C ALA A 3 15.74 42.44 -24.73
N THR A 4 15.48 43.56 -24.04
CA THR A 4 16.53 44.49 -23.62
C THR A 4 17.39 43.80 -22.57
N ALA A 5 18.72 43.96 -22.64
CA ALA A 5 19.70 43.24 -21.82
C ALA A 5 19.39 43.18 -20.30
N GLY A 6 18.69 44.19 -19.76
CA GLY A 6 18.24 44.20 -18.35
C GLY A 6 17.21 43.13 -17.98
N GLN A 7 16.34 42.69 -18.91
CA GLN A 7 15.34 41.65 -18.65
C GLN A 7 15.96 40.24 -18.63
N ILE A 8 17.02 40.02 -19.38
CA ILE A 8 17.76 38.73 -19.39
C ILE A 8 18.60 38.60 -18.11
N ALA A 9 19.18 39.70 -17.62
CA ALA A 9 19.91 39.71 -16.37
C ALA A 9 19.02 39.41 -15.16
N LEU A 10 17.79 39.97 -15.13
CA LEU A 10 16.86 39.77 -14.02
C LEU A 10 16.27 38.35 -13.97
N THR A 11 16.00 37.73 -15.13
CA THR A 11 15.54 36.32 -15.19
C THR A 11 16.65 35.33 -14.85
N ALA A 12 17.89 35.57 -15.31
CA ALA A 12 19.03 34.74 -14.95
C ALA A 12 19.31 34.76 -13.44
N LEU A 13 19.20 35.94 -12.80
CA LEU A 13 19.37 36.08 -11.35
C LEU A 13 18.30 35.34 -10.56
N ASN A 14 17.03 35.39 -11.00
CA ASN A 14 15.93 34.66 -10.35
C ASN A 14 16.10 33.14 -10.46
N VAL A 15 16.55 32.63 -11.61
CA VAL A 15 16.82 31.19 -11.81
C VAL A 15 17.97 30.70 -10.91
N LEU A 16 19.03 31.51 -10.76
CA LEU A 16 20.15 31.22 -9.86
C LEU A 16 19.71 31.22 -8.39
N LEU A 17 18.86 32.17 -7.98
CA LEU A 17 18.30 32.22 -6.63
C LEU A 17 17.41 31.00 -6.32
N THR A 18 16.54 30.60 -7.25
CA THR A 18 15.68 29.42 -7.06
C THR A 18 16.49 28.12 -7.03
N LEU A 19 17.53 28.00 -7.87
CA LEU A 19 18.40 26.82 -7.87
C LEU A 19 19.24 26.73 -6.60
N GLY A 20 19.75 27.86 -6.11
CA GLY A 20 20.47 27.94 -4.83
C GLY A 20 19.60 27.56 -3.63
N LEU A 21 18.34 28.02 -3.59
CA LEU A 21 17.39 27.66 -2.53
C LEU A 21 17.02 26.17 -2.59
N ALA A 22 16.81 25.61 -3.78
CA ALA A 22 16.53 24.18 -3.94
C ALA A 22 17.71 23.30 -3.48
N LEU A 23 18.96 23.69 -3.78
CA LEU A 23 20.17 23.01 -3.33
C LEU A 23 20.39 23.14 -1.81
N ALA A 24 20.06 24.28 -1.21
CA ALA A 24 20.11 24.46 0.23
C ALA A 24 19.05 23.60 0.95
N LEU A 25 17.82 23.54 0.44
CA LEU A 25 16.77 22.67 0.98
C LEU A 25 17.14 21.20 0.86
N PHE A 26 17.69 20.80 -0.29
CA PHE A 26 18.18 19.44 -0.51
C PHE A 26 19.35 19.09 0.43
N SER A 27 20.23 20.04 0.75
CA SER A 27 21.33 19.82 1.70
C SER A 27 20.85 19.69 3.14
N VAL A 28 19.81 20.44 3.55
CA VAL A 28 19.17 20.30 4.87
C VAL A 28 18.44 18.96 4.99
N LEU A 29 17.72 18.55 3.95
CA LEU A 29 17.00 17.26 3.92
C LEU A 29 17.94 16.05 3.85
N ARG A 30 19.19 16.22 3.37
CA ARG A 30 20.23 15.18 3.33
C ARG A 30 21.22 15.26 4.51
N GLY A 31 21.19 16.35 5.27
CA GLY A 31 22.08 16.64 6.40
C GLY A 31 21.61 16.10 7.75
N ALA A 32 20.44 15.44 7.80
CA ALA A 32 19.99 14.73 9.00
C ALA A 32 20.73 13.40 9.25
N ASP A 33 21.59 12.96 8.32
CA ASP A 33 22.47 11.81 8.49
C ASP A 33 23.93 12.24 8.53
N ARG A 34 24.40 12.59 9.74
CA ARG A 34 25.72 12.25 10.32
C ARG A 34 26.05 13.16 11.51
N ALA A 35 25.81 12.64 12.71
CA ALA A 35 26.67 12.90 13.86
C ALA A 35 27.22 11.54 14.33
N ALA A 36 28.24 11.04 13.63
CA ALA A 36 29.15 10.08 14.21
C ALA A 36 30.20 10.89 14.99
N THR A 37 30.03 10.96 16.30
CA THR A 37 31.09 11.37 17.23
C THR A 37 31.35 10.19 18.15
N ALA A 38 32.63 9.93 18.39
CA ALA A 38 33.19 8.73 19.00
C ALA A 38 32.51 8.27 20.31
N ALA A 39 32.50 6.95 20.47
CA ALA A 39 31.90 6.19 21.56
C ALA A 39 32.39 6.60 22.97
N PRO A 40 31.47 6.77 23.92
CA PRO A 40 31.64 6.34 25.30
C PRO A 40 31.05 4.93 25.47
N ASP A 41 31.82 4.07 26.13
CA ASP A 41 31.53 2.72 26.63
C ASP A 41 30.15 2.13 26.32
N ALA A 42 30.18 1.01 25.58
CA ALA A 42 29.02 0.18 25.30
C ALA A 42 28.36 -0.30 26.61
N VAL A 43 27.36 0.44 27.08
CA VAL A 43 26.25 -0.15 27.80
C VAL A 43 25.53 -1.00 26.77
N VAL A 44 25.77 -2.31 26.82
CA VAL A 44 24.92 -3.29 26.16
C VAL A 44 23.56 -3.15 26.83
N GLU A 45 22.72 -2.29 26.27
CA GLU A 45 21.29 -2.30 26.56
C GLU A 45 20.81 -3.64 26.01
N GLN A 46 20.68 -4.62 26.91
CA GLN A 46 20.07 -5.89 26.57
C GLN A 46 18.71 -5.55 25.95
N PRO A 47 18.36 -6.12 24.79
CA PRO A 47 16.99 -5.98 24.29
C PRO A 47 16.04 -6.34 25.44
N PRO A 48 14.90 -5.64 25.58
CA PRO A 48 13.94 -5.95 26.63
C PRO A 48 13.74 -7.47 26.66
N PRO A 49 13.77 -8.09 27.86
CA PRO A 49 13.65 -9.53 27.96
C PRO A 49 12.45 -9.95 27.14
N SER A 50 12.59 -11.06 26.42
CA SER A 50 11.61 -11.67 25.52
C SER A 50 10.28 -12.10 26.18
N ALA A 51 9.83 -11.37 27.21
CA ALA A 51 8.62 -11.45 27.98
C ALA A 51 8.14 -9.99 28.12
N GLU A 52 7.34 -9.44 27.22
CA GLU A 52 5.94 -9.83 26.98
C GLU A 52 5.67 -9.90 25.47
N ARG A 53 5.78 -11.08 24.86
CA ARG A 53 5.04 -11.34 23.63
C ARG A 53 3.62 -11.65 24.05
N ASP A 54 2.72 -10.70 23.86
CA ASP A 54 1.29 -10.99 23.84
C ASP A 54 1.05 -12.10 22.79
N PRO A 55 0.60 -13.31 23.20
CA PRO A 55 0.38 -14.41 22.27
C PRO A 55 -0.70 -14.10 21.23
N ASP A 56 -1.51 -13.06 21.42
CA ASP A 56 -2.54 -12.63 20.48
C ASP A 56 -2.05 -11.60 19.45
N VAL A 57 -0.81 -11.11 19.58
CA VAL A 57 -0.19 -10.25 18.56
C VAL A 57 0.66 -11.12 17.64
N GLU A 58 -0.03 -11.77 16.70
CA GLU A 58 0.58 -12.49 15.58
C GLU A 58 1.63 -11.62 14.86
N PRO A 59 2.72 -12.18 14.30
CA PRO A 59 3.68 -11.42 13.52
C PRO A 59 2.97 -10.86 12.28
N ARG A 60 2.42 -9.64 12.38
CA ARG A 60 1.79 -8.94 11.28
C ARG A 60 2.84 -8.77 10.19
N LEU A 61 2.70 -9.49 9.08
CA LEU A 61 3.43 -9.21 7.85
C LEU A 61 3.35 -7.70 7.55
N PRO A 62 4.37 -7.08 6.94
CA PRO A 62 4.28 -5.70 6.51
C PRO A 62 2.96 -5.46 5.75
N PRO A 63 2.22 -4.37 5.99
CA PRO A 63 0.86 -4.19 5.44
C PRO A 63 0.74 -4.41 3.93
N GLN A 64 1.83 -4.13 3.18
CA GLN A 64 1.91 -4.32 1.74
C GLN A 64 2.00 -5.80 1.33
N GLU A 65 2.84 -6.61 1.99
CA GLU A 65 2.94 -8.05 1.72
C GLU A 65 1.66 -8.79 2.09
N GLN A 66 1.01 -8.36 3.18
CA GLN A 66 -0.30 -8.88 3.58
C GLN A 66 -1.38 -8.59 2.53
N SER A 67 -1.39 -7.36 2.00
CA SER A 67 -2.38 -6.96 0.99
C SER A 67 -2.25 -7.77 -0.29
N GLN A 68 -1.02 -7.97 -0.78
CA GLN A 68 -0.79 -8.79 -1.97
C GLN A 68 -1.28 -10.23 -1.78
N ARG A 69 -1.02 -10.80 -0.60
CA ARG A 69 -1.47 -12.16 -0.26
C ARG A 69 -2.99 -12.28 -0.27
N LEU A 70 -3.71 -11.31 0.32
CA LEU A 70 -5.18 -11.26 0.33
C LEU A 70 -5.75 -11.16 -1.08
N VAL A 71 -5.15 -10.30 -1.92
CA VAL A 71 -5.60 -10.14 -3.31
C VAL A 71 -5.42 -11.44 -4.07
N MET A 72 -4.24 -12.07 -4.02
CA MET A 72 -3.99 -13.32 -4.75
C MET A 72 -4.91 -14.45 -4.28
N ASP A 73 -5.13 -14.59 -2.97
CA ASP A 73 -6.04 -15.59 -2.44
C ASP A 73 -7.47 -15.36 -2.96
N LEU A 74 -7.98 -14.13 -2.91
CA LEU A 74 -9.33 -13.81 -3.36
C LEU A 74 -9.56 -14.09 -4.86
N LEU A 75 -8.54 -13.93 -5.71
CA LEU A 75 -8.68 -14.19 -7.16
C LEU A 75 -9.08 -15.63 -7.46
N ASP A 76 -8.68 -16.58 -6.62
CA ASP A 76 -9.00 -18.00 -6.77
C ASP A 76 -10.35 -18.40 -6.13
N ARG A 77 -11.07 -17.43 -5.53
CA ARG A 77 -12.28 -17.66 -4.72
C ARG A 77 -13.58 -17.31 -5.45
N SER A 78 -13.72 -17.77 -6.70
CA SER A 78 -14.98 -17.59 -7.44
C SER A 78 -16.18 -18.26 -6.77
N ASP A 79 -15.96 -19.22 -5.86
CA ASP A 79 -16.97 -19.84 -5.01
C ASP A 79 -17.72 -18.85 -4.11
N LEU A 80 -17.14 -17.67 -3.84
CA LEU A 80 -17.76 -16.63 -3.02
C LEU A 80 -18.82 -15.82 -3.79
N ILE A 81 -18.83 -15.86 -5.12
CA ILE A 81 -19.71 -15.03 -5.94
C ILE A 81 -21.09 -15.71 -6.02
N PRO A 82 -22.18 -15.07 -5.54
CA PRO A 82 -23.50 -15.71 -5.43
C PRO A 82 -24.34 -15.62 -6.72
N PHE A 83 -23.69 -15.35 -7.86
CA PHE A 83 -24.36 -15.12 -9.13
C PHE A 83 -23.80 -16.07 -10.19
N ASP A 84 -24.68 -16.55 -11.08
CA ASP A 84 -24.29 -17.34 -12.23
C ASP A 84 -23.86 -16.45 -13.39
N GLY A 85 -22.93 -16.95 -14.21
CA GLY A 85 -22.60 -16.33 -15.48
C GLY A 85 -23.67 -16.58 -16.56
N ILE A 86 -23.64 -15.78 -17.62
CA ILE A 86 -24.51 -15.86 -18.78
C ILE A 86 -23.70 -16.15 -20.04
N LEU A 87 -24.38 -16.68 -21.07
CA LEU A 87 -23.78 -16.94 -22.39
C LEU A 87 -22.52 -17.82 -22.35
N GLY A 88 -22.40 -18.67 -21.32
CA GLY A 88 -21.22 -19.52 -21.10
C GLY A 88 -20.05 -18.81 -20.42
N GLY A 89 -20.20 -17.55 -20.01
CA GLY A 89 -19.29 -16.86 -19.10
C GLY A 89 -19.26 -17.52 -17.73
N THR A 90 -18.13 -17.39 -17.04
CA THR A 90 -17.95 -17.85 -15.66
C THR A 90 -17.71 -16.65 -14.77
N MET A 91 -18.44 -16.53 -13.66
CA MET A 91 -18.21 -15.44 -12.71
C MET A 91 -16.85 -15.61 -12.02
N GLY A 92 -16.07 -14.54 -11.93
CA GLY A 92 -14.76 -14.57 -11.30
C GLY A 92 -14.20 -13.21 -10.97
N PHE A 93 -13.13 -13.23 -10.18
CA PHE A 93 -12.28 -12.08 -9.92
C PHE A 93 -11.04 -12.21 -10.83
N TYR A 94 -10.99 -11.44 -11.93
CA TYR A 94 -9.99 -11.68 -12.98
C TYR A 94 -8.74 -10.80 -12.90
N THR A 95 -8.82 -9.66 -12.21
CA THR A 95 -7.70 -8.72 -12.16
C THR A 95 -7.41 -8.25 -10.73
N PRO A 96 -6.13 -8.22 -10.31
CA PRO A 96 -5.74 -7.69 -9.00
C PRO A 96 -6.17 -6.23 -8.81
N ASP A 97 -6.15 -5.44 -9.88
CA ASP A 97 -6.48 -4.00 -9.88
C ASP A 97 -7.94 -3.72 -9.52
N ASN A 98 -8.80 -4.73 -9.56
CA ASN A 98 -10.21 -4.65 -9.19
C ASN A 98 -10.48 -5.13 -7.76
N VAL A 99 -9.43 -5.43 -6.99
CA VAL A 99 -9.51 -5.85 -5.58
C VAL A 99 -8.82 -4.81 -4.71
N PHE A 100 -9.55 -4.28 -3.72
CA PHE A 100 -9.13 -3.19 -2.87
C PHE A 100 -9.22 -3.61 -1.41
N VAL A 101 -8.06 -3.79 -0.77
CA VAL A 101 -7.99 -4.02 0.67
C VAL A 101 -8.24 -2.69 1.37
N LEU A 102 -9.38 -2.57 2.04
CA LEU A 102 -9.85 -1.29 2.62
C LEU A 102 -9.32 -1.08 4.04
N SER A 103 -9.11 -2.18 4.77
CA SER A 103 -8.69 -2.17 6.17
C SER A 103 -8.05 -3.50 6.56
N ASN A 104 -7.79 -3.68 7.85
CA ASN A 104 -7.37 -4.95 8.42
C ASN A 104 -8.50 -6.00 8.54
N ARG A 105 -9.66 -5.74 7.93
CA ARG A 105 -10.86 -6.57 8.06
C ARG A 105 -11.67 -6.65 6.77
N TRP A 106 -11.70 -5.59 5.95
CA TRP A 106 -12.60 -5.52 4.80
C TRP A 106 -11.86 -5.40 3.47
N VAL A 107 -12.45 -6.01 2.45
CA VAL A 107 -12.02 -5.96 1.06
C VAL A 107 -13.22 -5.64 0.18
N TYR A 108 -13.03 -4.73 -0.77
CA TYR A 108 -13.96 -4.51 -1.87
C TYR A 108 -13.40 -5.18 -3.13
N ALA A 109 -14.24 -5.86 -3.89
CA ALA A 109 -13.82 -6.52 -5.12
C ALA A 109 -14.90 -6.42 -6.20
N ARG A 110 -14.47 -6.26 -7.45
CA ARG A 110 -15.36 -6.43 -8.61
C ARG A 110 -15.24 -7.83 -9.17
N PHE A 111 -16.38 -8.41 -9.52
CA PHE A 111 -16.47 -9.68 -10.22
C PHE A 111 -17.18 -9.48 -11.56
N GLU A 112 -16.90 -10.35 -12.52
CA GLU A 112 -17.59 -10.37 -13.81
C GLU A 112 -17.56 -11.77 -14.43
N ASP A 113 -18.26 -11.95 -15.55
CA ASP A 113 -18.14 -13.10 -16.43
C ASP A 113 -17.73 -12.76 -17.87
N GLY A 114 -17.39 -11.48 -18.11
CA GLY A 114 -17.10 -10.91 -19.43
C GLY A 114 -18.33 -10.30 -20.15
N HIS A 115 -19.55 -10.46 -19.61
CA HIS A 115 -20.78 -9.87 -20.15
C HIS A 115 -21.54 -9.05 -19.10
N ILE A 116 -21.68 -9.59 -17.90
CA ILE A 116 -22.27 -8.95 -16.73
C ILE A 116 -21.26 -9.00 -15.58
N GLY A 117 -21.44 -8.10 -14.62
CA GLY A 117 -20.54 -8.03 -13.48
C GLY A 117 -21.14 -7.21 -12.37
N GLY A 118 -20.43 -7.16 -11.27
CA GLY A 118 -20.93 -6.56 -10.06
C GLY A 118 -19.81 -6.27 -9.08
N GLU A 119 -20.21 -6.02 -7.85
CA GLU A 119 -19.30 -5.69 -6.77
C GLU A 119 -19.66 -6.38 -5.47
N MET A 120 -18.64 -6.61 -4.67
CA MET A 120 -18.74 -7.28 -3.38
C MET A 120 -17.97 -6.52 -2.31
N LEU A 121 -18.54 -6.55 -1.11
CA LEU A 121 -17.84 -6.21 0.13
C LEU A 121 -17.68 -7.50 0.94
N LEU A 122 -16.42 -7.83 1.26
CA LEU A 122 -16.05 -9.02 2.00
C LEU A 122 -15.38 -8.65 3.31
N GLU A 123 -15.64 -9.43 4.35
CA GLU A 123 -14.80 -9.51 5.53
C GLU A 123 -13.81 -10.66 5.36
N TYR A 124 -12.57 -10.46 5.81
CA TYR A 124 -11.56 -11.52 5.91
C TYR A 124 -11.05 -11.68 7.34
N ARG A 125 -10.64 -12.90 7.66
CA ARG A 125 -9.92 -13.24 8.89
C ARG A 125 -8.75 -14.15 8.55
N ILE A 126 -7.60 -13.87 9.17
CA ILE A 126 -6.45 -14.76 9.09
C ILE A 126 -6.46 -15.63 10.34
N ASP A 127 -6.41 -16.95 10.17
CA ASP A 127 -6.33 -17.89 11.29
C ASP A 127 -4.87 -18.03 11.80
N GLY A 128 -4.69 -18.70 12.94
CA GLY A 128 -3.36 -18.84 13.57
C GLY A 128 -2.36 -19.73 12.82
N VAL A 129 -2.76 -20.36 11.70
CA VAL A 129 -1.86 -21.07 10.77
C VAL A 129 -1.70 -20.33 9.45
N GLY A 130 -2.26 -19.12 9.34
CA GLY A 130 -2.21 -18.24 8.18
C GLY A 130 -3.33 -18.44 7.17
N GLY A 131 -4.27 -19.37 7.35
CA GLY A 131 -5.43 -19.54 6.46
C GLY A 131 -6.28 -18.28 6.36
N ILE A 132 -6.92 -18.06 5.22
CA ILE A 132 -7.77 -16.87 4.99
C ILE A 132 -9.23 -17.32 4.88
N ASP A 133 -10.02 -16.94 5.89
CA ASP A 133 -11.46 -17.11 5.89
C ASP A 133 -12.13 -15.86 5.33
N TRP A 134 -13.05 -16.06 4.39
CA TRP A 134 -13.82 -14.99 3.77
C TRP A 134 -15.29 -15.08 4.17
N THR A 135 -15.91 -13.93 4.39
CA THR A 135 -17.35 -13.79 4.59
C THR A 135 -17.88 -12.71 3.67
N VAL A 136 -18.87 -13.05 2.84
CA VAL A 136 -19.55 -12.08 1.98
C VAL A 136 -20.49 -11.24 2.85
N LEU A 137 -20.25 -9.94 2.93
CA LEU A 137 -21.10 -9.00 3.64
C LEU A 137 -22.17 -8.40 2.72
N TYR A 138 -21.78 -8.14 1.47
CA TYR A 138 -22.63 -7.57 0.44
C TYR A 138 -22.19 -8.05 -0.94
N ALA A 139 -23.16 -8.26 -1.83
CA ALA A 139 -22.92 -8.57 -3.23
C ALA A 139 -24.07 -8.01 -4.07
N GLU A 140 -23.74 -7.28 -5.13
CA GLU A 140 -24.70 -6.71 -6.07
C GLU A 140 -24.24 -6.94 -7.50
N LEU A 141 -25.19 -7.28 -8.37
CA LEU A 141 -24.99 -7.51 -9.80
C LEU A 141 -25.54 -6.30 -10.57
N HIS A 142 -24.79 -5.84 -11.58
CA HIS A 142 -25.13 -4.68 -12.42
C HIS A 142 -25.44 -5.06 -13.87
#